data_AF-A0A662KRP2-F1
#
_entry.id   AF-A0A662KRP2-F1
#
_cell.length_a   1.000
_cell.length_b   1.000
_cell.length_c   1.000
_cell.angle_alpha   90.00
_cell.angle_beta   90.00
_cell.angle_gamma   90.00
#
_symmetry.space_group_name_H-M   'P 1'
#
loop_
_entity.id
_entity.type
_entity.pdbx_description
1 polymer ?
#
loop_
_entity_poly.entity_id
_entity_poly.type
_entity_poly.pdbx_seq_one_letter_code
_entity_poly.pdbx_strand_id
1 'polypeptide(L)'
;MQKWILSILIIIIFCFQPHIYGYNEKILHSKPHVVVAIIDSGINVYHKAFRRWGETMHPSRYIEGFPEDAKAINLTFCDDWRNNYEKDKEIWKSLQEKKLYWFPHTNIIGISFGQSTWYGREEPGNVILDDNGHGTSVSSVIARMNPNATILMVETGGNKLKEALSWVVNQSWVDIIDIEFGVWYKPRLFFWTTVWWKGLEEITKRGIENGKIIITAAGNRPWINPWLSYISGPPWVLCIGGAESYCHGIACSSAKGADYLSSFTQITAFYQSTTDYWPNSGNSLSAPTVTGTISSIILKARLALNYTHGIKNRALIDLPEKGIKITNWGVRNVINHTAVYWNTSDWSFYDWIFKWPYRNATFPPTREPFPWWFKLILRIGTLTVPANSMAPWLQMGWGFVNESIVNESVDVLLGKKEMPEKPEGALKYMENIYRLRQKIWNE
;
A
#
# COMPACT_ATOMS: atom_id res chain seq x y z
N MET A 1 64.07 -35.90 35.69
CA MET A 1 63.67 -35.92 37.11
C MET A 1 63.02 -34.59 37.42
N GLN A 2 61.68 -34.59 37.63
CA GLN A 2 60.82 -33.48 38.09
C GLN A 2 60.75 -32.21 37.20
N LYS A 3 59.66 -31.46 37.04
CA LYS A 3 58.20 -31.54 37.22
C LYS A 3 57.70 -30.16 36.70
N TRP A 4 56.71 -30.13 35.81
CA TRP A 4 55.55 -29.20 35.84
C TRP A 4 55.72 -27.69 36.15
N ILE A 5 55.40 -26.79 35.19
CA ILE A 5 54.20 -25.91 35.17
C ILE A 5 54.29 -24.84 34.06
N LEU A 6 53.14 -24.66 33.39
CA LEU A 6 52.73 -23.63 32.43
C LEU A 6 53.15 -22.19 32.80
N SER A 7 53.45 -21.36 31.80
CA SER A 7 52.52 -20.31 31.35
C SER A 7 52.97 -19.63 30.05
N ILE A 8 51.96 -19.32 29.25
CA ILE A 8 51.94 -18.93 27.84
C ILE A 8 52.26 -17.43 27.68
N LEU A 9 53.18 -17.10 26.77
CA LEU A 9 53.13 -15.85 25.98
C LEU A 9 54.19 -15.92 24.87
N ILE A 10 53.79 -16.30 23.65
CA ILE A 10 54.63 -16.14 22.46
C ILE A 10 53.82 -15.41 21.39
N ILE A 11 54.23 -14.17 21.21
CA ILE A 11 54.03 -13.31 20.04
C ILE A 11 54.63 -14.01 18.83
N ILE A 12 53.86 -14.22 17.76
CA ILE A 12 54.42 -14.48 16.43
C ILE A 12 53.81 -13.47 15.46
N ILE A 13 54.71 -12.58 15.04
CA ILE A 13 54.63 -11.69 13.89
C ILE A 13 54.48 -12.54 12.62
N PHE A 14 53.46 -12.27 11.81
CA PHE A 14 53.48 -12.65 10.40
C PHE A 14 53.44 -11.41 9.51
N CYS A 15 54.30 -11.46 8.50
CA CYS A 15 54.77 -10.38 7.66
C CYS A 15 53.66 -9.59 6.96
N PHE A 16 53.87 -8.28 6.91
CA PHE A 16 53.29 -7.37 5.93
C PHE A 16 53.68 -7.79 4.50
N GLN A 17 52.67 -8.04 3.67
CA GLN A 17 52.74 -7.72 2.24
C GLN A 17 51.51 -6.86 1.89
N PRO A 18 51.69 -5.65 1.32
CA PRO A 18 50.58 -4.82 0.91
C PRO A 18 50.12 -5.27 -0.48
N HIS A 19 49.09 -6.12 -0.54
CA HIS A 19 48.31 -6.25 -1.76
C HIS A 19 47.30 -5.10 -1.81
N ILE A 20 47.70 -4.03 -2.50
CA ILE A 20 46.79 -3.05 -3.06
C ILE A 20 45.96 -3.79 -4.13
N TYR A 21 44.75 -4.19 -3.77
CA TYR A 21 43.68 -4.44 -4.71
C TYR A 21 42.52 -3.52 -4.38
N GLY A 22 42.44 -2.43 -5.14
CA GLY A 22 41.26 -1.62 -5.24
C GLY A 22 40.18 -2.40 -5.99
N TYR A 23 39.15 -2.82 -5.26
CA TYR A 23 37.74 -2.67 -5.61
C TYR A 23 36.99 -3.16 -4.37
N ASN A 24 36.43 -2.25 -3.58
CA ASN A 24 35.44 -2.65 -2.58
C ASN A 24 34.24 -3.16 -3.39
N GLU A 25 34.16 -4.47 -3.63
CA GLU A 25 32.89 -5.11 -3.98
C GLU A 25 31.93 -4.71 -2.86
N LYS A 26 31.03 -3.77 -3.18
CA LYS A 26 29.91 -3.42 -2.31
C LYS A 26 29.14 -4.72 -2.11
N ILE A 27 29.31 -5.36 -0.96
CA ILE A 27 28.46 -6.48 -0.57
C ILE A 27 27.05 -5.91 -0.48
N LEU A 28 26.26 -6.15 -1.54
CA LEU A 28 24.83 -5.92 -1.52
C LEU A 28 24.30 -6.98 -0.55
N HIS A 29 23.84 -6.56 0.63
CA HIS A 29 23.09 -7.44 1.53
C HIS A 29 21.67 -7.57 0.96
N SER A 30 21.56 -8.04 -0.29
CA SER A 30 20.30 -8.10 -1.01
C SER A 30 19.40 -9.11 -0.31
N LYS A 31 18.30 -8.60 0.23
CA LYS A 31 17.23 -9.42 0.79
C LYS A 31 16.03 -9.34 -0.15
N PRO A 32 15.22 -10.42 -0.25
CA PRO A 32 13.89 -10.31 -0.82
C PRO A 32 13.15 -9.14 -0.18
N HIS A 33 12.66 -8.23 -0.99
CA HIS A 33 12.00 -7.01 -0.56
C HIS A 33 10.77 -6.74 -1.43
N VAL A 34 9.93 -5.81 -1.00
CA VAL A 34 8.84 -5.27 -1.81
C VAL A 34 8.69 -3.79 -1.47
N VAL A 35 8.51 -2.96 -2.50
CA VAL A 35 8.30 -1.52 -2.33
C VAL A 35 6.91 -1.14 -2.79
N VAL A 36 6.16 -0.53 -1.88
CA VAL A 36 4.81 -0.01 -2.12
C VAL A 36 4.88 1.51 -2.10
N ALA A 37 4.55 2.14 -3.22
CA ALA A 37 4.34 3.58 -3.28
C ALA A 37 2.90 3.92 -2.94
N ILE A 38 2.70 4.86 -2.01
CA ILE A 38 1.41 5.44 -1.68
C ILE A 38 1.47 6.91 -2.08
N ILE A 39 0.57 7.32 -2.96
CA ILE A 39 0.44 8.71 -3.38
C ILE A 39 -0.69 9.36 -2.59
N ASP A 40 -0.35 10.20 -1.62
CA ASP A 40 -1.30 10.77 -0.63
C ASP A 40 -0.77 12.09 -0.02
N SER A 41 -1.19 12.40 1.20
CA SER A 41 -1.04 13.66 1.95
C SER A 41 0.16 13.72 2.89
N GLY A 42 0.91 12.62 3.03
CA GLY A 42 2.05 12.55 3.94
C GLY A 42 1.93 11.36 4.89
N ILE A 43 2.94 11.16 5.73
CA ILE A 43 2.99 10.05 6.68
C ILE A 43 3.60 10.50 8.01
N ASN A 44 2.98 10.10 9.12
CA ASN A 44 3.54 10.24 10.44
C ASN A 44 4.61 9.17 10.70
N VAL A 45 5.86 9.50 10.37
CA VAL A 45 7.06 8.66 10.59
C VAL A 45 7.34 8.35 12.06
N TYR A 46 6.75 9.10 13.01
CA TYR A 46 6.91 8.85 14.45
C TYR A 46 6.06 7.69 14.95
N HIS A 47 4.96 7.38 14.26
CA HIS A 47 4.00 6.39 14.73
C HIS A 47 4.64 4.99 14.83
N LYS A 48 4.39 4.29 15.94
CA LYS A 48 4.98 2.96 16.21
C LYS A 48 4.58 1.89 15.20
N ALA A 49 3.48 2.09 14.48
CA ALA A 49 3.07 1.24 13.36
C ALA A 49 4.20 1.03 12.32
N PHE A 50 5.04 2.05 12.11
CA PHE A 50 6.12 2.05 11.12
C PHE A 50 7.50 1.78 11.73
N ARG A 51 7.59 1.57 13.05
CA ARG A 51 8.86 1.42 13.77
C ARG A 51 9.55 0.10 13.42
N ARG A 52 10.80 0.17 12.98
CA ARG A 52 11.68 -0.98 12.69
C ARG A 52 13.10 -0.68 13.18
N TRP A 53 13.38 -0.86 14.47
CA TRP A 53 14.66 -0.44 15.08
C TRP A 53 15.91 -1.00 14.38
N GLY A 54 15.83 -2.20 13.80
CA GLY A 54 16.93 -2.82 13.04
C GLY A 54 17.13 -2.31 11.61
N GLU A 55 16.21 -1.52 11.06
CA GLU A 55 16.31 -0.96 9.71
C GLU A 55 17.11 0.36 9.76
N THR A 56 18.44 0.23 9.84
CA THR A 56 19.39 1.35 9.84
C THR A 56 20.23 1.43 8.56
N MET A 57 20.09 0.43 7.70
CA MET A 57 20.86 0.32 6.47
C MET A 57 20.26 1.23 5.39
N HIS A 58 21.13 1.93 4.67
CA HIS A 58 20.71 2.75 3.53
C HIS A 58 19.95 1.88 2.50
N PRO A 59 18.78 2.31 1.97
CA PRO A 59 17.95 1.45 1.12
C PRO A 59 18.64 0.95 -0.16
N SER A 60 19.56 1.72 -0.74
CA SER A 60 20.36 1.28 -1.91
C SER A 60 21.22 0.03 -1.66
N ARG A 61 21.39 -0.41 -0.41
CA ARG A 61 22.12 -1.63 -0.07
C ARG A 61 21.30 -2.90 -0.22
N TYR A 62 19.97 -2.80 -0.27
CA TYR A 62 19.06 -3.94 -0.40
C TYR A 62 17.96 -3.76 -1.44
N ILE A 63 17.71 -2.53 -1.92
CA ILE A 63 16.79 -2.20 -3.01
C ILE A 63 17.61 -1.81 -4.24
N GLU A 64 17.65 -2.69 -5.23
CA GLU A 64 18.39 -2.44 -6.47
C GLU A 64 17.80 -1.24 -7.23
N GLY A 65 18.65 -0.29 -7.62
CA GLY A 65 18.25 0.91 -8.36
C GLY A 65 17.74 2.06 -7.49
N PHE A 66 17.66 1.88 -6.16
CA PHE A 66 17.35 2.97 -5.25
C PHE A 66 18.51 4.00 -5.23
N PRO A 67 18.23 5.32 -5.31
CA PRO A 67 19.27 6.35 -5.39
C PRO A 67 20.25 6.32 -4.20
N GLU A 68 21.56 6.30 -4.46
CA GLU A 68 22.60 6.26 -3.42
C GLU A 68 22.79 7.58 -2.67
N ASP A 69 22.31 8.69 -3.25
CA ASP A 69 22.39 10.05 -2.72
C ASP A 69 21.18 10.44 -1.85
N ALA A 70 20.22 9.53 -1.67
CA ALA A 70 19.07 9.74 -0.80
C ALA A 70 19.53 10.00 0.65
N LYS A 71 19.17 11.17 1.18
CA LYS A 71 19.66 11.59 2.50
C LYS A 71 18.89 10.86 3.62
N ALA A 72 19.64 10.37 4.61
CA ALA A 72 19.08 9.84 5.85
C ALA A 72 18.53 10.97 6.73
N ILE A 73 17.30 10.82 7.22
CA ILE A 73 16.64 11.77 8.12
C ILE A 73 16.57 11.16 9.52
N ASN A 74 17.57 11.48 10.35
CA ASN A 74 17.65 11.02 11.73
C ASN A 74 16.66 11.82 12.59
N LEU A 75 15.64 11.16 13.11
CA LEU A 75 14.59 11.77 13.92
C LEU A 75 14.63 11.31 15.38
N THR A 76 13.97 12.07 16.24
CA THR A 76 13.78 11.75 17.64
C THR A 76 12.55 10.86 17.82
N PHE A 77 12.70 9.77 18.59
CA PHE A 77 11.63 8.79 18.81
C PHE A 77 11.37 8.55 20.30
N CYS A 78 10.74 9.54 20.96
CA CYS A 78 10.13 9.42 22.28
C CYS A 78 8.63 9.04 22.17
N ASP A 79 7.98 8.76 23.32
CA ASP A 79 6.57 8.38 23.37
C ASP A 79 5.57 9.54 23.21
N ASP A 80 6.04 10.78 22.98
CA ASP A 80 5.20 11.95 22.75
C ASP A 80 5.43 12.55 21.36
N TRP A 81 4.37 12.63 20.56
CA TRP A 81 4.45 13.11 19.18
C TRP A 81 4.88 14.57 19.12
N ARG A 82 4.34 15.41 20.00
CA ARG A 82 4.62 16.85 20.01
C ARG A 82 6.06 17.14 20.39
N ASN A 83 6.59 16.46 21.40
CA ASN A 83 8.00 16.57 21.80
C ASN A 83 8.95 16.11 20.69
N ASN A 84 8.65 15.00 20.01
CA ASN A 84 9.45 14.56 18.86
C ASN A 84 9.44 15.62 17.75
N TYR A 85 8.26 16.11 17.39
CA TYR A 85 8.10 17.13 16.36
C TYR A 85 8.87 18.42 16.70
N GLU A 86 8.74 18.96 17.92
CA GLU A 86 9.43 20.21 18.29
C GLU A 86 10.96 20.05 18.29
N LYS A 87 11.49 18.88 18.67
CA LYS A 87 12.94 18.60 18.60
C LYS A 87 13.47 18.49 17.18
N ASP A 88 12.68 17.94 16.27
CA ASP A 88 13.07 17.71 14.88
C ASP A 88 12.59 18.81 13.92
N LYS A 89 12.00 19.89 14.45
CA LYS A 89 11.35 20.95 13.67
C LYS A 89 12.25 21.56 12.59
N GLU A 90 13.51 21.82 12.93
CA GLU A 90 14.48 22.37 11.97
C GLU A 90 14.91 21.35 10.92
N ILE A 91 14.86 20.05 11.24
CA ILE A 91 15.08 18.97 10.26
C ILE A 91 13.95 18.97 9.24
N TRP A 92 12.69 19.02 9.70
CA TRP A 92 11.52 19.07 8.81
C TRP A 92 11.53 20.29 7.89
N LYS A 93 11.83 21.47 8.42
CA LYS A 93 12.00 22.71 7.62
C LYS A 93 13.12 22.62 6.59
N SER A 94 14.13 21.77 6.81
CA SER A 94 15.26 21.60 5.89
C SER A 94 14.97 20.68 4.71
N LEU A 95 13.87 19.90 4.77
CA LEU A 95 13.48 19.02 3.69
C LEU A 95 12.97 19.83 2.48
N GLN A 96 13.09 19.24 1.30
CA GLN A 96 12.83 19.91 0.03
C GLN A 96 11.92 19.03 -0.84
N GLU A 97 11.03 19.67 -1.59
CA GLU A 97 10.27 18.99 -2.64
C GLU A 97 11.20 18.34 -3.68
N LYS A 98 10.71 17.28 -4.32
CA LYS A 98 11.36 16.52 -5.40
C LYS A 98 12.71 15.90 -5.01
N LYS A 99 12.98 15.79 -3.70
CA LYS A 99 14.12 15.08 -3.16
C LYS A 99 13.68 13.86 -2.36
N LEU A 100 14.35 12.74 -2.61
CA LEU A 100 14.08 11.47 -1.95
C LEU A 100 14.84 11.39 -0.63
N TYR A 101 14.12 10.97 0.41
CA TYR A 101 14.62 10.80 1.76
C TYR A 101 14.28 9.40 2.29
N TRP A 102 15.04 8.94 3.28
CA TRP A 102 14.70 7.75 4.04
C TRP A 102 14.84 8.01 5.54
N PHE A 103 14.07 7.28 6.33
CA PHE A 103 13.93 7.51 7.76
C PHE A 103 14.44 6.28 8.52
N PRO A 104 15.69 6.32 9.04
CA PRO A 104 16.25 5.22 9.81
C PRO A 104 15.34 4.80 10.97
N HIS A 105 15.41 3.52 11.31
CA HIS A 105 14.56 2.87 12.30
C HIS A 105 13.08 2.79 11.90
N THR A 106 12.75 2.97 10.62
CA THR A 106 11.40 2.78 10.08
C THR A 106 11.46 2.00 8.77
N ASN A 107 10.32 1.59 8.25
CA ASN A 107 10.19 1.05 6.88
C ASN A 107 9.77 2.12 5.86
N ILE A 108 9.99 3.41 6.15
CA ILE A 108 9.51 4.53 5.34
C ILE A 108 10.65 5.15 4.53
N ILE A 109 10.34 5.40 3.27
CA ILE A 109 11.05 6.34 2.38
C ILE A 109 10.04 7.39 1.91
N GLY A 110 10.49 8.59 1.60
CA GLY A 110 9.59 9.71 1.34
C GLY A 110 10.11 10.68 0.29
N ILE A 111 9.19 11.16 -0.55
CA ILE A 111 9.38 12.27 -1.47
C ILE A 111 8.11 13.12 -1.47
N SER A 112 8.27 14.42 -1.62
CA SER A 112 7.14 15.33 -1.76
C SER A 112 7.19 16.05 -3.09
N PHE A 113 6.06 16.12 -3.78
CA PHE A 113 5.84 16.99 -4.93
C PHE A 113 5.13 18.28 -4.50
N GLY A 114 4.84 18.44 -3.22
CA GLY A 114 4.10 19.56 -2.65
C GLY A 114 2.95 19.06 -1.78
N GLN A 115 2.62 19.84 -0.74
CA GLN A 115 1.64 19.40 0.24
C GLN A 115 0.26 19.15 -0.37
N SER A 116 -0.43 18.15 0.16
CA SER A 116 -1.80 17.86 -0.25
C SER A 116 -2.74 18.93 0.27
N THR A 117 -3.34 19.68 -0.64
CA THR A 117 -4.59 20.38 -0.31
C THR A 117 -5.70 19.93 -1.24
N TRP A 118 -6.86 19.70 -0.63
CA TRP A 118 -8.06 19.30 -1.34
C TRP A 118 -8.55 20.40 -2.32
N TYR A 119 -8.12 21.65 -2.13
CA TYR A 119 -8.58 22.82 -2.87
C TYR A 119 -7.48 23.59 -3.62
N GLY A 120 -6.30 23.00 -3.84
CA GLY A 120 -5.25 23.61 -4.67
C GLY A 120 -4.63 24.88 -4.10
N ARG A 121 -4.71 25.10 -2.78
CA ARG A 121 -3.86 26.08 -2.10
C ARG A 121 -2.60 25.36 -1.66
N GLU A 122 -1.42 25.82 -2.02
CA GLU A 122 -0.23 25.32 -1.31
C GLU A 122 -0.24 25.99 0.06
N GLU A 123 -0.52 25.24 1.12
CA GLU A 123 -0.26 25.73 2.46
C GLU A 123 1.21 25.47 2.78
N PRO A 124 1.89 26.37 3.49
CA PRO A 124 3.24 26.12 3.97
C PRO A 124 3.20 25.09 5.10
N GLY A 125 3.99 24.03 4.97
CA GLY A 125 4.08 22.98 5.98
C GLY A 125 5.27 22.06 5.74
N ASN A 126 5.38 21.03 6.57
CA ASN A 126 6.51 20.12 6.53
C ASN A 126 6.28 19.08 5.44
N VAL A 127 7.14 19.06 4.43
CA VAL A 127 7.05 18.04 3.38
C VAL A 127 7.22 16.64 3.96
N ILE A 128 6.48 15.68 3.42
CA ILE A 128 6.37 14.25 3.79
C ILE A 128 5.64 14.01 5.12
N LEU A 129 5.80 14.88 6.13
CA LEU A 129 5.14 14.72 7.41
C LEU A 129 3.65 15.03 7.28
N ASP A 130 2.80 14.06 7.67
CA ASP A 130 1.35 14.18 7.54
C ASP A 130 0.78 15.30 8.40
N ASP A 131 -0.02 16.18 7.79
CA ASP A 131 -0.82 17.22 8.44
C ASP A 131 -2.33 17.04 8.24
N ASN A 132 -2.74 16.06 7.43
CA ASN A 132 -4.13 15.76 7.10
C ASN A 132 -4.67 14.56 7.89
N GLY A 133 -3.85 13.52 8.02
CA GLY A 133 -4.15 12.26 8.68
C GLY A 133 -4.53 11.11 7.73
N HIS A 134 -4.94 11.42 6.50
CA HIS A 134 -5.33 10.38 5.53
C HIS A 134 -4.15 9.48 5.16
N GLY A 135 -3.00 10.07 4.79
CA GLY A 135 -1.83 9.33 4.37
C GLY A 135 -1.24 8.43 5.48
N THR A 136 -1.21 8.89 6.74
CA THR A 136 -0.86 8.04 7.89
C THR A 136 -1.83 6.89 8.06
N SER A 137 -3.14 7.17 7.96
CA SER A 137 -4.19 6.17 8.13
C SER A 137 -4.04 5.03 7.10
N VAL A 138 -3.99 5.36 5.80
CA VAL A 138 -3.89 4.35 4.72
C VAL A 138 -2.56 3.61 4.76
N SER A 139 -1.45 4.30 5.04
CA SER A 139 -0.13 3.68 5.15
C SER A 139 -0.06 2.67 6.30
N SER A 140 -0.76 2.94 7.40
CA SER A 140 -0.80 2.04 8.55
C SER A 140 -1.56 0.73 8.24
N VAL A 141 -2.51 0.75 7.30
CA VAL A 141 -3.18 -0.45 6.81
C VAL A 141 -2.17 -1.34 6.08
N ILE A 142 -1.37 -0.76 5.16
CA ILE A 142 -0.32 -1.52 4.45
C ILE A 142 0.72 -2.07 5.44
N ALA A 143 1.17 -1.26 6.40
CA ALA A 143 2.12 -1.69 7.43
C ALA A 143 1.59 -2.84 8.29
N ARG A 144 0.28 -2.92 8.53
CA ARG A 144 -0.37 -4.02 9.24
C ARG A 144 -0.45 -5.29 8.38
N MET A 145 -0.81 -5.15 7.11
CA MET A 145 -0.95 -6.27 6.17
C MET A 145 0.38 -6.87 5.74
N ASN A 146 1.41 -6.04 5.62
CA ASN A 146 2.79 -6.43 5.34
C ASN A 146 3.79 -5.58 6.15
N PRO A 147 4.14 -6.02 7.37
CA PRO A 147 5.10 -5.31 8.21
C PRO A 147 6.50 -5.16 7.60
N ASN A 148 6.84 -5.97 6.60
CA ASN A 148 8.16 -6.00 5.95
C ASN A 148 8.18 -5.27 4.60
N ALA A 149 7.07 -4.68 4.16
CA ALA A 149 7.06 -3.81 2.99
C ALA A 149 7.83 -2.51 3.28
N THR A 150 8.61 -2.04 2.32
CA THR A 150 9.10 -0.65 2.33
C THR A 150 7.99 0.24 1.78
N ILE A 151 7.56 1.23 2.55
CA ILE A 151 6.52 2.18 2.17
C ILE A 151 7.18 3.44 1.63
N LEU A 152 6.95 3.74 0.35
CA LEU A 152 7.28 5.01 -0.27
C LEU A 152 6.09 5.95 -0.16
N MET A 153 6.17 6.92 0.75
CA MET A 153 5.23 8.03 0.78
C MET A 153 5.58 9.03 -0.32
N VAL A 154 4.65 9.23 -1.24
CA VAL A 154 4.72 10.20 -2.32
C VAL A 154 3.68 11.27 -2.01
N GLU A 155 4.10 12.28 -1.27
CA GLU A 155 3.22 13.38 -0.90
C GLU A 155 2.95 14.25 -2.13
N THR A 156 1.69 14.54 -2.43
CA THR A 156 1.31 15.46 -3.52
C THR A 156 -0.05 16.10 -3.28
N GLY A 157 -0.33 17.23 -3.90
CA GLY A 157 -1.69 17.73 -4.15
C GLY A 157 -2.27 17.20 -5.46
N GLY A 158 -3.60 17.30 -5.61
CA GLY A 158 -4.30 16.82 -6.82
C GLY A 158 -3.90 17.56 -8.11
N ASN A 159 -3.40 18.79 -8.01
CA ASN A 159 -2.85 19.56 -9.13
C ASN A 159 -1.49 19.04 -9.63
N LYS A 160 -0.71 18.39 -8.76
CA LYS A 160 0.62 17.83 -9.07
C LYS A 160 0.64 16.31 -9.21
N LEU A 161 -0.51 15.64 -9.06
CA LEU A 161 -0.66 14.18 -9.16
C LEU A 161 -0.08 13.60 -10.46
N LYS A 162 -0.25 14.27 -11.60
CA LYS A 162 0.34 13.82 -12.88
C LYS A 162 1.87 13.74 -12.81
N GLU A 163 2.51 14.74 -12.22
CA GLU A 163 3.97 14.78 -12.08
C GLU A 163 4.44 13.68 -11.13
N ALA A 164 3.83 13.60 -9.94
CA ALA A 164 4.14 12.60 -8.93
C ALA A 164 3.98 11.17 -9.48
N LEU A 165 2.82 10.86 -10.07
CA LEU A 165 2.55 9.53 -10.63
C LEU A 165 3.53 9.18 -11.76
N SER A 166 3.83 10.13 -12.66
CA SER A 166 4.80 9.92 -13.73
C SER A 166 6.20 9.60 -13.18
N TRP A 167 6.63 10.28 -12.12
CA TRP A 167 7.90 10.01 -11.46
C TRP A 167 7.93 8.60 -10.86
N VAL A 168 6.89 8.20 -10.11
CA VAL A 168 6.81 6.87 -9.47
C VAL A 168 6.79 5.75 -10.51
N VAL A 169 6.03 5.91 -11.60
CA VAL A 169 5.96 4.94 -12.70
C VAL A 169 7.32 4.67 -13.35
N ASN A 170 8.23 5.66 -13.31
CA ASN A 170 9.58 5.54 -13.86
C ASN A 170 10.59 4.92 -12.87
N GLN A 171 10.23 4.73 -11.60
CA GLN A 171 11.13 4.11 -10.62
C GLN A 171 11.11 2.59 -10.78
N SER A 172 12.20 1.98 -11.26
CA SER A 172 12.30 0.52 -11.47
C SER A 172 12.16 -0.29 -10.18
N TRP A 173 12.49 0.31 -9.04
CA TRP A 173 12.48 -0.29 -7.71
C TRP A 173 11.12 -0.24 -6.99
N VAL A 174 10.09 0.34 -7.60
CA VAL A 174 8.71 0.36 -7.05
C VAL A 174 7.88 -0.78 -7.66
N ASP A 175 7.30 -1.64 -6.83
CA ASP A 175 6.51 -2.80 -7.27
C ASP A 175 5.02 -2.48 -7.44
N ILE A 176 4.45 -1.79 -6.45
CA ILE A 176 3.02 -1.47 -6.37
C ILE A 176 2.85 0.03 -6.18
N ILE A 177 1.87 0.62 -6.87
CA ILE A 177 1.46 2.02 -6.70
C ILE A 177 0.01 2.04 -6.23
N ASP A 178 -0.21 2.61 -5.06
CA ASP A 178 -1.53 2.87 -4.48
C ASP A 178 -1.82 4.38 -4.59
N ILE A 179 -2.89 4.73 -5.30
CA ILE A 179 -3.26 6.12 -5.57
C ILE A 179 -4.45 6.48 -4.68
N GLU A 180 -4.19 7.27 -3.64
CA GLU A 180 -5.16 7.61 -2.61
C GLU A 180 -5.74 9.01 -2.82
N PHE A 181 -6.49 9.15 -3.91
CA PHE A 181 -7.25 10.37 -4.17
C PHE A 181 -8.66 10.10 -4.69
N GLY A 182 -9.49 11.15 -4.62
CA GLY A 182 -10.88 11.13 -5.08
C GLY A 182 -11.03 10.72 -6.55
N VAL A 183 -12.12 9.99 -6.81
CA VAL A 183 -12.53 9.53 -8.13
C VAL A 183 -13.19 10.69 -8.90
N TRP A 184 -12.52 11.22 -9.93
CA TRP A 184 -13.03 12.31 -10.78
C TRP A 184 -13.28 11.85 -12.22
N TYR A 185 -14.39 12.31 -12.82
CA TYR A 185 -15.03 11.66 -13.98
C TYR A 185 -14.96 12.45 -15.28
N LYS A 186 -15.12 11.76 -16.40
CA LYS A 186 -15.35 12.29 -17.75
C LYS A 186 -16.87 12.24 -18.10
N PRO A 187 -17.53 13.31 -18.62
CA PRO A 187 -17.09 14.69 -18.83
C PRO A 187 -17.85 15.73 -17.98
N ARG A 188 -17.16 16.84 -17.67
CA ARG A 188 -17.60 18.25 -17.54
C ARG A 188 -18.87 18.64 -16.78
N LEU A 189 -19.63 17.76 -16.14
CA LEU A 189 -20.94 18.18 -15.64
C LEU A 189 -20.85 19.20 -14.49
N PHE A 190 -19.75 19.26 -13.71
CA PHE A 190 -19.71 20.19 -12.57
C PHE A 190 -18.35 20.77 -12.11
N PHE A 191 -17.16 20.33 -12.59
CA PHE A 191 -15.91 20.73 -11.93
C PHE A 191 -14.68 20.93 -12.83
N TRP A 192 -14.02 22.10 -12.68
CA TRP A 192 -12.75 22.49 -13.33
C TRP A 192 -11.57 21.57 -13.00
N THR A 193 -11.65 20.83 -11.88
CA THR A 193 -10.64 19.87 -11.42
C THR A 193 -10.41 18.73 -12.40
N THR A 194 -11.39 18.37 -13.24
CA THR A 194 -11.27 17.27 -14.22
C THR A 194 -10.16 17.45 -15.27
N VAL A 195 -9.71 18.69 -15.52
CA VAL A 195 -8.60 18.97 -16.45
C VAL A 195 -7.24 18.53 -15.89
N TRP A 196 -7.04 18.59 -14.57
CA TRP A 196 -5.79 18.15 -13.93
C TRP A 196 -5.58 16.65 -13.95
N TRP A 197 -6.59 15.88 -14.36
CA TRP A 197 -6.59 14.42 -14.25
C TRP A 197 -6.56 13.71 -15.60
N LYS A 198 -6.87 14.45 -16.67
CA LYS A 198 -6.69 13.96 -18.05
C LYS A 198 -5.23 13.58 -18.30
N GLY A 199 -4.99 12.39 -18.85
CA GLY A 199 -3.68 11.82 -19.15
C GLY A 199 -3.13 10.88 -18.06
N LEU A 200 -3.80 10.76 -16.91
CA LEU A 200 -3.41 9.79 -15.88
C LEU A 200 -3.60 8.34 -16.36
N GLU A 201 -4.57 8.10 -17.23
CA GLU A 201 -4.81 6.81 -17.88
C GLU A 201 -3.58 6.33 -18.67
N GLU A 202 -2.92 7.22 -19.41
CA GLU A 202 -1.71 6.90 -20.18
C GLU A 202 -0.52 6.60 -19.26
N ILE A 203 -0.40 7.37 -18.17
CA ILE A 203 0.67 7.18 -17.19
C ILE A 203 0.50 5.84 -16.45
N THR A 204 -0.72 5.52 -16.02
CA THR A 204 -1.02 4.24 -15.37
C THR A 204 -0.81 3.07 -16.32
N LYS A 205 -1.19 3.19 -17.60
CA LYS A 205 -0.96 2.15 -18.61
C LYS A 205 0.53 1.82 -18.73
N ARG A 206 1.37 2.86 -18.88
CA ARG A 206 2.83 2.70 -18.90
C ARG A 206 3.38 2.06 -17.62
N GLY A 207 2.80 2.35 -16.46
CA GLY A 207 3.18 1.70 -15.21
C GLY A 207 2.91 0.18 -15.23
N ILE A 208 1.76 -0.24 -15.75
CA ILE A 208 1.44 -1.66 -15.94
C ILE A 208 2.36 -2.31 -16.98
N GLU A 209 2.66 -1.61 -18.08
CA GLU A 209 3.63 -2.09 -19.09
C GLU A 209 5.05 -2.22 -18.52
N ASN A 210 5.40 -1.39 -17.54
CA ASN A 210 6.65 -1.49 -16.77
C ASN A 210 6.63 -2.64 -15.74
N GLY A 211 5.57 -3.44 -15.66
CA GLY A 211 5.46 -4.61 -14.76
C GLY A 211 4.91 -4.29 -13.36
N LYS A 212 4.45 -3.06 -13.11
CA LYS A 212 3.91 -2.64 -11.80
C LYS A 212 2.48 -3.10 -11.62
N ILE A 213 2.01 -3.11 -10.38
CA ILE A 213 0.57 -3.19 -10.05
C ILE A 213 0.11 -1.80 -9.61
N ILE A 214 -1.02 -1.33 -10.14
CA ILE A 214 -1.60 -0.04 -9.77
C ILE A 214 -2.99 -0.26 -9.20
N ILE A 215 -3.23 0.35 -8.04
CA ILE A 215 -4.44 0.17 -7.22
C ILE A 215 -5.02 1.54 -6.89
N THR A 216 -6.35 1.60 -6.81
CA THR A 216 -7.07 2.81 -6.40
C THR A 216 -8.40 2.45 -5.74
N ALA A 217 -8.85 3.31 -4.85
CA ALA A 217 -10.20 3.25 -4.30
C ALA A 217 -11.27 3.47 -5.40
N ALA A 218 -12.42 2.79 -5.27
CA ALA A 218 -13.59 2.96 -6.13
C ALA A 218 -14.42 4.22 -5.77
N GLY A 219 -14.16 4.83 -4.62
CA GLY A 219 -14.85 6.03 -4.12
C GLY A 219 -16.03 5.74 -3.18
N ASN A 220 -16.42 6.72 -2.37
CA ASN A 220 -17.38 6.55 -1.26
C ASN A 220 -18.80 7.01 -1.64
N ARG A 221 -19.21 6.79 -2.90
CA ARG A 221 -20.53 7.20 -3.40
C ARG A 221 -21.15 6.04 -4.20
N PRO A 222 -22.15 5.33 -3.67
CA PRO A 222 -22.71 4.13 -4.31
C PRO A 222 -23.41 4.41 -5.65
N TRP A 223 -23.86 5.65 -5.86
CA TRP A 223 -24.53 6.07 -7.09
C TRP A 223 -23.57 6.54 -8.20
N ILE A 224 -22.26 6.59 -7.94
CA ILE A 224 -21.28 6.98 -8.97
C ILE A 224 -20.41 5.79 -9.35
N ASN A 225 -20.41 5.45 -10.63
CA ASN A 225 -19.65 4.34 -11.17
C ASN A 225 -18.18 4.75 -11.44
N PRO A 226 -17.18 4.06 -10.87
CA PRO A 226 -15.76 4.40 -11.03
C PRO A 226 -15.24 4.25 -12.46
N TRP A 227 -15.95 3.55 -13.37
CA TRP A 227 -15.47 3.25 -14.72
C TRP A 227 -15.20 4.49 -15.59
N LEU A 228 -15.78 5.63 -15.25
CA LEU A 228 -15.60 6.90 -15.96
C LEU A 228 -14.48 7.78 -15.35
N SER A 229 -13.75 7.27 -14.36
CA SER A 229 -12.66 8.00 -13.71
C SER A 229 -11.32 7.86 -14.41
N TYR A 230 -10.55 8.94 -14.49
CA TYR A 230 -9.20 8.92 -15.08
C TYR A 230 -8.20 7.98 -14.36
N ILE A 231 -8.47 7.61 -13.10
CA ILE A 231 -7.62 6.70 -12.32
C ILE A 231 -8.26 5.33 -12.10
N SER A 232 -9.53 5.27 -11.68
CA SER A 232 -10.22 4.02 -11.36
C SER A 232 -10.93 3.39 -12.55
N GLY A 233 -11.08 4.14 -13.64
CA GLY A 233 -11.78 3.71 -14.85
C GLY A 233 -10.97 2.76 -15.72
N PRO A 234 -9.69 3.04 -16.02
CA PRO A 234 -8.89 2.20 -16.89
C PRO A 234 -8.84 0.74 -16.42
N PRO A 235 -9.08 -0.26 -17.29
CA PRO A 235 -9.25 -1.67 -16.90
C PRO A 235 -7.99 -2.35 -16.35
N TRP A 236 -6.82 -1.79 -16.64
CA TRP A 236 -5.53 -2.26 -16.14
C TRP A 236 -5.21 -1.79 -14.71
N VAL A 237 -5.98 -0.83 -14.17
CA VAL A 237 -5.89 -0.39 -12.77
C VAL A 237 -6.90 -1.17 -11.93
N LEU A 238 -6.47 -1.67 -10.77
CA LEU A 238 -7.34 -2.40 -9.84
C LEU A 238 -8.20 -1.41 -9.05
N CYS A 239 -9.52 -1.44 -9.28
CA CYS A 239 -10.47 -0.57 -8.62
C CYS A 239 -11.09 -1.29 -7.40
N ILE A 240 -10.90 -0.77 -6.18
CA ILE A 240 -11.25 -1.47 -4.94
C ILE A 240 -12.45 -0.84 -4.25
N GLY A 241 -13.49 -1.63 -4.00
CA GLY A 241 -14.69 -1.26 -3.25
C GLY A 241 -14.66 -1.72 -1.79
N GLY A 242 -15.71 -1.34 -1.06
CA GLY A 242 -15.82 -1.53 0.38
C GLY A 242 -16.81 -2.60 0.79
N ALA A 243 -16.37 -3.44 1.72
CA ALA A 243 -17.17 -4.41 2.44
C ALA A 243 -16.65 -4.59 3.87
N GLU A 244 -17.40 -5.26 4.73
CA GLU A 244 -17.04 -5.51 6.12
C GLU A 244 -16.91 -7.01 6.35
N SER A 245 -15.68 -7.49 6.50
CA SER A 245 -15.40 -8.91 6.76
C SER A 245 -15.96 -9.36 8.10
N TYR A 246 -15.99 -8.48 9.12
CA TYR A 246 -16.46 -8.85 10.45
C TYR A 246 -17.92 -9.29 10.48
N CYS A 247 -18.74 -8.89 9.50
CA CYS A 247 -20.13 -9.31 9.37
C CYS A 247 -20.47 -9.85 7.97
N HIS A 248 -19.48 -10.12 7.12
CA HIS A 248 -19.62 -10.51 5.71
C HIS A 248 -20.66 -9.66 4.94
N GLY A 249 -20.62 -8.35 5.15
CA GLY A 249 -21.59 -7.40 4.60
C GLY A 249 -20.98 -6.46 3.58
N ILE A 250 -21.69 -6.17 2.49
CA ILE A 250 -21.26 -5.21 1.47
C ILE A 250 -21.62 -3.80 1.95
N ALA A 251 -20.65 -2.88 1.98
CA ALA A 251 -20.90 -1.53 2.47
C ALA A 251 -21.84 -0.76 1.54
N CYS A 252 -22.93 -0.21 2.08
CA CYS A 252 -23.93 0.53 1.31
C CYS A 252 -23.39 1.86 0.77
N SER A 253 -22.47 2.49 1.49
CA SER A 253 -21.83 3.77 1.14
C SER A 253 -20.65 3.61 0.18
N SER A 254 -20.16 2.39 -0.05
CA SER A 254 -19.12 2.14 -1.07
C SER A 254 -19.68 2.28 -2.47
N ALA A 255 -18.88 2.87 -3.38
CA ALA A 255 -19.08 2.75 -4.82
C ALA A 255 -19.25 1.28 -5.26
N LYS A 256 -20.01 1.10 -6.34
CA LYS A 256 -20.30 -0.18 -6.98
C LYS A 256 -19.53 -0.29 -8.30
N GLY A 257 -19.38 -1.51 -8.83
CA GLY A 257 -18.59 -1.75 -10.05
C GLY A 257 -17.08 -1.82 -9.82
N ALA A 258 -16.65 -2.15 -8.60
CA ALA A 258 -15.25 -2.41 -8.28
C ALA A 258 -14.79 -3.78 -8.81
N ASP A 259 -13.48 -3.94 -9.00
CA ASP A 259 -12.86 -5.22 -9.36
C ASP A 259 -12.85 -6.19 -8.17
N TYR A 260 -12.58 -5.68 -6.96
CA TYR A 260 -12.59 -6.44 -5.72
C TYR A 260 -13.23 -5.62 -4.60
N LEU A 261 -13.63 -6.29 -3.52
CA LEU A 261 -13.99 -5.63 -2.26
C LEU A 261 -12.93 -5.89 -1.17
N SER A 262 -12.79 -4.96 -0.25
CA SER A 262 -12.01 -5.16 0.97
C SER A 262 -12.55 -4.30 2.14
N SER A 263 -11.96 -4.45 3.33
CA SER A 263 -12.42 -3.83 4.58
C SER A 263 -12.64 -2.32 4.46
N PHE A 264 -13.91 -1.89 4.49
CA PHE A 264 -14.33 -0.50 4.36
C PHE A 264 -14.08 0.29 5.65
N THR A 265 -14.32 -0.33 6.82
CA THR A 265 -14.05 0.28 8.13
C THR A 265 -12.86 -0.41 8.79
N GLN A 266 -11.91 0.37 9.28
CA GLN A 266 -10.71 -0.15 9.94
C GLN A 266 -10.22 0.78 11.05
N ILE A 267 -9.42 0.23 11.96
CA ILE A 267 -8.69 0.99 12.98
C ILE A 267 -7.29 1.27 12.43
N THR A 268 -6.94 2.55 12.30
CA THR A 268 -5.70 3.00 11.65
C THR A 268 -4.91 3.97 12.52
N ALA A 269 -3.62 4.13 12.25
CA ALA A 269 -2.74 4.98 13.05
C ALA A 269 -3.21 6.45 13.04
N PHE A 270 -3.17 7.11 14.19
CA PHE A 270 -3.50 8.53 14.31
C PHE A 270 -2.26 9.40 14.05
N TYR A 271 -2.38 10.38 13.15
CA TYR A 271 -1.25 11.16 12.66
C TYR A 271 -0.59 12.10 13.67
N GLN A 272 -1.33 12.51 14.72
CA GLN A 272 -0.80 13.34 15.82
C GLN A 272 -0.52 12.54 17.10
N SER A 273 -0.27 11.24 16.97
CA SER A 273 0.12 10.38 18.08
C SER A 273 1.28 9.48 17.69
N THR A 274 2.01 8.96 18.67
CA THR A 274 3.02 7.91 18.44
C THR A 274 2.40 6.51 18.56
N THR A 275 1.25 6.39 19.22
CA THR A 275 0.66 5.10 19.63
C THR A 275 -0.83 4.98 19.40
N ASP A 276 -1.58 6.07 19.38
CA ASP A 276 -3.04 6.00 19.33
C ASP A 276 -3.54 5.64 17.93
N TYR A 277 -4.63 4.89 17.91
CA TYR A 277 -5.31 4.52 16.67
C TYR A 277 -6.72 5.13 16.64
N TRP A 278 -7.22 5.36 15.44
CA TRP A 278 -8.53 5.92 15.17
C TRP A 278 -9.29 5.04 14.18
N PRO A 279 -10.56 4.69 14.45
CA PRO A 279 -11.38 4.03 13.46
C PRO A 279 -11.75 5.01 12.34
N ASN A 280 -11.48 4.59 11.11
CA ASN A 280 -11.82 5.29 9.88
C ASN A 280 -12.68 4.40 8.98
N SER A 281 -13.38 5.01 8.02
CA SER A 281 -14.14 4.30 7.00
C SER A 281 -13.96 4.93 5.63
N GLY A 282 -13.85 4.10 4.60
CA GLY A 282 -13.73 4.55 3.21
C GLY A 282 -13.10 3.47 2.33
N ASN A 283 -13.35 3.55 1.02
CA ASN A 283 -12.66 2.73 0.04
C ASN A 283 -11.15 3.03 0.00
N SER A 284 -10.72 4.18 0.52
CA SER A 284 -9.32 4.52 0.80
C SER A 284 -8.70 3.67 1.91
N LEU A 285 -9.48 2.83 2.61
CA LEU A 285 -8.96 1.79 3.51
C LEU A 285 -9.02 0.41 2.86
N SER A 286 -10.01 0.19 1.99
CA SER A 286 -10.12 -1.03 1.21
C SER A 286 -8.95 -1.19 0.23
N ALA A 287 -8.58 -0.13 -0.51
CA ALA A 287 -7.45 -0.12 -1.43
C ALA A 287 -6.11 -0.52 -0.77
N PRO A 288 -5.67 0.10 0.34
CA PRO A 288 -4.41 -0.26 1.00
C PRO A 288 -4.45 -1.65 1.63
N THR A 289 -5.63 -2.19 1.94
CA THR A 289 -5.76 -3.59 2.37
C THR A 289 -5.40 -4.54 1.23
N VAL A 290 -5.88 -4.27 0.02
CA VAL A 290 -5.53 -5.03 -1.18
C VAL A 290 -4.07 -4.82 -1.52
N THR A 291 -3.57 -3.59 -1.51
CA THR A 291 -2.15 -3.25 -1.71
C THR A 291 -1.25 -4.03 -0.75
N GLY A 292 -1.56 -4.01 0.54
CA GLY A 292 -0.85 -4.75 1.57
C GLY A 292 -0.89 -6.27 1.33
N THR A 293 -2.05 -6.81 0.97
CA THR A 293 -2.24 -8.24 0.63
C THR A 293 -1.37 -8.65 -0.56
N ILE A 294 -1.39 -7.87 -1.65
CA ILE A 294 -0.59 -8.11 -2.86
C ILE A 294 0.90 -8.01 -2.55
N SER A 295 1.31 -7.01 -1.76
CA SER A 295 2.71 -6.86 -1.35
C SER A 295 3.19 -8.08 -0.54
N SER A 296 2.33 -8.64 0.32
CA SER A 296 2.62 -9.85 1.08
C SER A 296 2.74 -11.09 0.19
N ILE A 297 1.89 -11.21 -0.84
CA ILE A 297 1.96 -12.28 -1.85
C ILE A 297 3.31 -12.21 -2.59
N ILE A 298 3.67 -11.03 -3.10
CA ILE A 298 4.92 -10.82 -3.84
C ILE A 298 6.13 -11.11 -2.94
N LEU A 299 6.15 -10.56 -1.72
CA LEU A 299 7.27 -10.75 -0.80
C LEU A 299 7.45 -12.23 -0.42
N LYS A 300 6.36 -12.95 -0.12
CA LYS A 300 6.43 -14.38 0.19
C LYS A 300 6.90 -15.22 -1.00
N ALA A 301 6.44 -14.91 -2.22
CA ALA A 301 6.93 -15.56 -3.43
C ALA A 301 8.42 -15.28 -3.65
N ARG A 302 8.88 -14.04 -3.46
CA ARG A 302 10.30 -13.67 -3.54
C ARG A 302 11.14 -14.40 -2.49
N LEU A 303 10.66 -14.50 -1.24
CA LEU A 303 11.32 -15.26 -0.17
C LEU A 303 11.45 -16.74 -0.53
N ALA A 304 10.37 -17.37 -1.01
CA ALA A 304 10.36 -18.79 -1.38
C ALA A 304 11.33 -19.11 -2.54
N LEU A 305 11.58 -18.14 -3.41
CA LEU A 305 12.46 -18.27 -4.56
C LEU A 305 13.88 -17.75 -4.32
N ASN A 306 14.14 -17.15 -3.16
CA ASN A 306 15.34 -16.37 -2.86
C ASN A 306 15.60 -15.25 -3.91
N TYR A 307 14.54 -14.62 -4.39
CA TYR A 307 14.60 -13.54 -5.37
C TYR A 307 14.84 -12.20 -4.67
N THR A 308 16.01 -11.60 -4.90
CA THR A 308 16.42 -10.38 -4.19
C THR A 308 16.31 -9.10 -5.03
N HIS A 309 15.80 -9.19 -6.26
CA HIS A 309 15.63 -8.06 -7.16
C HIS A 309 14.24 -7.43 -7.03
N GLY A 310 14.08 -6.22 -7.56
CA GLY A 310 12.78 -5.64 -7.85
C GLY A 310 12.20 -6.17 -9.16
N ILE A 311 11.44 -5.34 -9.86
CA ILE A 311 10.95 -5.67 -11.21
C ILE A 311 12.13 -5.80 -12.19
N LYS A 312 12.14 -6.89 -12.95
CA LYS A 312 13.06 -7.14 -14.07
C LYS A 312 12.27 -7.62 -15.28
N ASN A 313 12.65 -7.16 -16.48
CA ASN A 313 12.02 -7.57 -17.74
C ASN A 313 10.48 -7.50 -17.72
N ARG A 314 9.95 -6.45 -17.08
CA ARG A 314 8.51 -6.17 -16.90
C ARG A 314 7.75 -7.25 -16.09
N ALA A 315 8.46 -8.02 -15.27
CA ALA A 315 7.91 -9.01 -14.37
C ALA A 315 8.31 -8.71 -12.91
N LEU A 316 7.41 -9.03 -11.98
CA LEU A 316 7.63 -8.87 -10.54
C LEU A 316 8.67 -9.86 -10.02
N ILE A 317 8.75 -11.04 -10.66
CA ILE A 317 9.78 -12.06 -10.46
C ILE A 317 10.14 -12.63 -11.84
N ASP A 318 11.42 -12.58 -12.20
CA ASP A 318 11.94 -13.16 -13.45
C ASP A 318 13.18 -14.02 -13.14
N LEU A 319 13.00 -15.34 -13.19
CA LEU A 319 14.02 -16.36 -12.92
C LEU A 319 14.05 -17.34 -14.10
N PRO A 320 14.64 -16.94 -15.25
CA PRO A 320 14.63 -17.74 -16.47
C PRO A 320 15.32 -19.09 -16.30
N GLU A 321 16.33 -19.20 -15.44
CA GLU A 321 17.04 -20.44 -15.13
C GLU A 321 16.16 -21.49 -14.42
N LYS A 322 15.06 -21.05 -13.80
CA LYS A 322 14.02 -21.93 -13.23
C LYS A 322 12.76 -22.00 -14.09
N GLY A 323 12.75 -21.33 -15.25
CA GLY A 323 11.55 -21.19 -16.09
C GLY A 323 10.42 -20.39 -15.42
N ILE A 324 10.71 -19.57 -14.42
CA ILE A 324 9.70 -18.83 -13.64
C ILE A 324 9.64 -17.38 -14.12
N LYS A 325 8.45 -16.94 -14.53
CA LYS A 325 8.16 -15.54 -14.84
C LYS A 325 6.80 -15.14 -14.29
N ILE A 326 6.80 -14.33 -13.23
CA ILE A 326 5.59 -13.86 -12.56
C ILE A 326 5.38 -12.38 -12.90
N THR A 327 4.38 -12.11 -13.74
CA THR A 327 3.99 -10.75 -14.15
C THR A 327 2.91 -10.18 -13.23
N ASN A 328 2.66 -8.88 -13.33
CA ASN A 328 1.50 -8.23 -12.70
C ASN A 328 0.16 -8.89 -13.10
N TRP A 329 -0.01 -9.29 -14.36
CA TRP A 329 -1.18 -10.03 -14.83
C TRP A 329 -1.28 -11.43 -14.20
N GLY A 330 -0.15 -12.12 -14.02
CA GLY A 330 -0.12 -13.41 -13.32
C GLY A 330 -0.61 -13.28 -11.88
N VAL A 331 -0.11 -12.28 -11.14
CA VAL A 331 -0.57 -11.98 -9.77
C VAL A 331 -2.05 -11.61 -9.75
N ARG A 332 -2.50 -10.71 -10.65
CA ARG A 332 -3.92 -10.34 -10.77
C ARG A 332 -4.79 -11.56 -11.05
N ASN A 333 -4.37 -12.45 -11.96
CA ASN A 333 -5.14 -13.63 -12.31
C ASN A 333 -5.27 -14.59 -11.12
N VAL A 334 -4.19 -14.84 -10.38
CA VAL A 334 -4.29 -15.68 -9.18
C VAL A 334 -5.26 -15.06 -8.16
N ILE A 335 -5.20 -13.75 -7.94
CA ILE A 335 -6.12 -13.07 -7.02
C ILE A 335 -7.58 -13.12 -7.52
N ASN A 336 -7.82 -13.00 -8.83
CA ASN A 336 -9.15 -13.19 -9.41
C ASN A 336 -9.75 -14.52 -9.00
N HIS A 337 -8.94 -15.57 -8.88
CA HIS A 337 -9.38 -16.92 -8.55
C HIS A 337 -9.40 -17.21 -7.05
N THR A 338 -8.50 -16.62 -6.26
CA THR A 338 -8.43 -16.84 -4.81
C THR A 338 -9.29 -15.88 -3.98
N ALA A 339 -9.76 -14.76 -4.55
CA ALA A 339 -10.65 -13.83 -3.85
C ALA A 339 -11.93 -14.54 -3.38
N VAL A 340 -12.45 -14.19 -2.20
CA VAL A 340 -13.52 -14.95 -1.55
C VAL A 340 -14.91 -14.41 -1.94
N TYR A 341 -15.84 -15.28 -2.32
CA TYR A 341 -17.25 -14.90 -2.39
C TYR A 341 -17.96 -15.26 -1.08
N TRP A 342 -18.86 -14.38 -0.66
CA TRP A 342 -19.74 -14.63 0.47
C TRP A 342 -21.12 -15.01 -0.03
N ASN A 343 -21.80 -15.82 0.76
CA ASN A 343 -23.21 -16.13 0.64
C ASN A 343 -24.04 -15.21 1.52
N THR A 344 -25.33 -15.14 1.22
CA THR A 344 -26.31 -14.41 2.01
C THR A 344 -26.34 -14.89 3.47
N SER A 345 -26.12 -16.19 3.70
CA SER A 345 -26.06 -16.82 5.02
C SER A 345 -24.82 -16.46 5.83
N ASP A 346 -23.74 -15.99 5.19
CA ASP A 346 -22.51 -15.62 5.88
C ASP A 346 -22.66 -14.28 6.60
N TRP A 347 -23.64 -13.47 6.15
CA TRP A 347 -23.93 -12.18 6.74
C TRP A 347 -24.53 -12.32 8.15
N SER A 348 -23.92 -11.62 9.11
CA SER A 348 -24.31 -11.70 10.51
C SER A 348 -24.77 -10.35 11.02
N PHE A 349 -26.08 -10.21 11.25
CA PHE A 349 -26.66 -9.02 11.89
C PHE A 349 -26.10 -8.80 13.31
N TYR A 350 -25.89 -9.90 14.04
CA TYR A 350 -25.25 -9.87 15.35
C TYR A 350 -23.85 -9.26 15.24
N ASP A 351 -23.00 -9.78 14.36
CA ASP A 351 -21.63 -9.27 14.23
C ASP A 351 -21.62 -7.85 13.68
N TRP A 352 -22.57 -7.51 12.80
CA TRP A 352 -22.75 -6.14 12.36
C TRP A 352 -22.90 -5.21 13.57
N ILE A 353 -23.73 -5.55 14.56
CA ILE A 353 -23.96 -4.78 15.82
C ILE A 353 -22.77 -4.85 16.78
N PHE A 354 -22.22 -6.04 17.01
CA PHE A 354 -21.35 -6.29 18.15
C PHE A 354 -19.85 -6.23 17.84
N LYS A 355 -19.44 -6.49 16.59
CA LYS A 355 -18.02 -6.47 16.16
C LYS A 355 -17.62 -5.21 15.38
N TRP A 356 -18.49 -4.20 15.33
CA TRP A 356 -18.23 -2.96 14.62
C TRP A 356 -17.03 -2.17 15.20
N PRO A 357 -16.05 -1.74 14.38
CA PRO A 357 -14.84 -1.08 14.87
C PRO A 357 -15.07 0.17 15.72
N TYR A 358 -16.17 0.90 15.49
CA TYR A 358 -16.51 2.11 16.24
C TYR A 358 -17.19 1.87 17.60
N ARG A 359 -17.55 0.62 17.93
CA ARG A 359 -18.38 0.31 19.12
C ARG A 359 -17.77 0.85 20.42
N ASN A 360 -16.48 0.60 20.62
CA ASN A 360 -15.73 0.99 21.81
C ASN A 360 -14.70 2.10 21.52
N ALA A 361 -14.89 2.82 20.42
CA ALA A 361 -13.98 3.88 20.01
C ALA A 361 -14.07 5.11 20.92
N THR A 362 -12.93 5.78 21.05
CA THR A 362 -12.75 6.99 21.86
C THR A 362 -12.00 8.04 21.04
N PHE A 363 -12.16 9.33 21.34
CA PHE A 363 -11.45 10.46 20.71
C PHE A 363 -9.97 10.50 21.10
N PRO A 364 -9.00 10.35 20.19
CA PRO A 364 -7.61 10.66 20.46
C PRO A 364 -7.42 12.18 20.56
N PRO A 365 -6.50 12.66 21.41
CA PRO A 365 -5.79 11.90 22.45
C PRO A 365 -6.58 11.80 23.76
N THR A 366 -7.76 12.43 23.87
CA THR A 366 -8.51 12.58 25.13
C THR A 366 -9.06 11.28 25.71
N ARG A 367 -9.20 10.25 24.87
CA ARG A 367 -9.82 8.94 25.15
C ARG A 367 -11.26 9.05 25.66
N GLU A 368 -11.94 10.14 25.33
CA GLU A 368 -13.35 10.30 25.63
C GLU A 368 -14.20 9.38 24.76
N PRO A 369 -15.20 8.66 25.33
CA PRO A 369 -16.05 7.78 24.55
C PRO A 369 -16.93 8.58 23.59
N PHE A 370 -17.18 8.01 22.42
CA PHE A 370 -18.08 8.64 21.45
C PHE A 370 -19.49 8.81 22.02
N PRO A 371 -20.08 10.01 21.93
CA PRO A 371 -21.48 10.24 22.25
C PRO A 371 -22.39 9.31 21.43
N TRP A 372 -23.51 8.91 22.01
CA TRP A 372 -24.44 7.98 21.37
C TRP A 372 -24.96 8.48 20.00
N TRP A 373 -25.22 9.79 19.88
CA TRP A 373 -25.69 10.41 18.64
C TRP A 373 -24.61 10.36 17.53
N PHE A 374 -23.34 10.49 17.91
CA PHE A 374 -22.22 10.39 16.97
C PHE A 374 -22.06 8.95 16.48
N LYS A 375 -22.18 7.96 17.38
CA LYS A 375 -22.23 6.54 17.00
C LYS A 375 -23.40 6.25 16.05
N LEU A 376 -24.56 6.87 16.24
CA LEU A 376 -25.70 6.68 15.34
C LEU A 376 -25.42 7.20 13.92
N ILE A 377 -24.79 8.37 13.79
CA ILE A 377 -24.40 8.93 12.48
C ILE A 377 -23.40 8.01 11.78
N LEU A 378 -22.36 7.58 12.48
CA LEU A 378 -21.36 6.65 11.95
C LEU A 378 -22.01 5.34 11.49
N ARG A 379 -23.03 4.88 12.22
CA ARG A 379 -23.74 3.64 11.91
C ARG A 379 -24.48 3.67 10.58
N ILE A 380 -25.08 4.81 10.25
CA ILE A 380 -25.73 5.04 8.95
C ILE A 380 -24.67 5.00 7.84
N GLY A 381 -23.51 5.61 8.09
CA GLY A 381 -22.38 5.63 7.14
C GLY A 381 -21.76 4.25 6.87
N THR A 382 -21.85 3.31 7.80
CA THR A 382 -21.30 1.95 7.69
C THR A 382 -22.40 0.87 7.63
N LEU A 383 -23.55 1.20 7.06
CA LEU A 383 -24.60 0.22 6.81
C LEU A 383 -24.10 -0.85 5.83
N THR A 384 -24.46 -2.10 6.06
CA THR A 384 -24.12 -3.22 5.18
C THR A 384 -25.35 -3.98 4.71
N VAL A 385 -25.22 -4.63 3.57
CA VAL A 385 -26.21 -5.58 3.02
C VAL A 385 -25.56 -6.92 2.73
N PRO A 386 -26.29 -8.04 2.85
CA PRO A 386 -25.77 -9.35 2.50
C PRO A 386 -25.44 -9.45 1.01
N ALA A 387 -24.45 -10.28 0.67
CA ALA A 387 -24.17 -10.65 -0.72
C ALA A 387 -25.26 -11.59 -1.25
N ASN A 388 -25.63 -11.42 -2.53
CA ASN A 388 -26.56 -12.30 -3.22
C ASN A 388 -25.83 -13.60 -3.61
N SER A 389 -26.24 -14.72 -3.02
CA SER A 389 -25.60 -16.03 -3.24
C SER A 389 -25.71 -16.53 -4.70
N MET A 390 -26.71 -16.11 -5.46
CA MET A 390 -26.91 -16.57 -6.85
C MET A 390 -25.95 -15.92 -7.84
N ALA A 391 -25.52 -14.68 -7.57
CA ALA A 391 -24.66 -13.92 -8.44
C ALA A 391 -23.82 -12.90 -7.64
N PRO A 392 -22.96 -13.35 -6.70
CA PRO A 392 -22.24 -12.45 -5.80
C PRO A 392 -21.28 -11.52 -6.56
N TRP A 393 -20.82 -11.93 -7.75
CA TRP A 393 -19.96 -11.11 -8.62
C TRP A 393 -20.58 -9.79 -9.06
N LEU A 394 -21.92 -9.68 -9.10
CA LEU A 394 -22.60 -8.42 -9.42
C LEU A 394 -22.38 -7.34 -8.35
N GLN A 395 -22.09 -7.74 -7.12
CA GLN A 395 -21.86 -6.82 -6.00
C GLN A 395 -20.39 -6.82 -5.53
N MET A 396 -19.71 -7.96 -5.66
CA MET A 396 -18.35 -8.19 -5.14
C MET A 396 -17.24 -8.17 -6.19
N GLY A 397 -17.58 -8.05 -7.49
CA GLY A 397 -16.59 -8.19 -8.56
C GLY A 397 -15.99 -9.60 -8.57
N TRP A 398 -14.68 -9.71 -8.54
CA TRP A 398 -13.96 -10.99 -8.38
C TRP A 398 -14.08 -11.59 -6.96
N GLY A 399 -14.40 -10.79 -5.96
CA GLY A 399 -14.60 -11.22 -4.57
C GLY A 399 -13.95 -10.30 -3.55
N PHE A 400 -13.93 -10.76 -2.31
CA PHE A 400 -13.31 -10.10 -1.17
C PHE A 400 -11.83 -10.48 -1.06
N VAL A 401 -10.97 -9.49 -0.82
CA VAL A 401 -9.51 -9.64 -0.72
C VAL A 401 -9.02 -9.15 0.63
N ASN A 402 -8.31 -10.00 1.36
CA ASN A 402 -7.60 -9.69 2.59
C ASN A 402 -6.46 -10.70 2.85
N GLU A 403 -5.89 -10.72 4.05
CA GLU A 403 -4.77 -11.56 4.45
C GLU A 403 -5.03 -13.07 4.28
N SER A 404 -6.30 -13.50 4.28
CA SER A 404 -6.68 -14.91 4.20
C SER A 404 -6.28 -15.56 2.88
N ILE A 405 -6.22 -14.80 1.78
CA ILE A 405 -5.90 -15.35 0.46
C ILE A 405 -4.39 -15.49 0.23
N VAL A 406 -3.55 -14.87 1.07
CA VAL A 406 -2.11 -14.69 0.78
C VAL A 406 -1.39 -16.02 0.56
N ASN A 407 -1.58 -17.00 1.45
CA ASN A 407 -0.87 -18.27 1.36
C ASN A 407 -1.31 -19.07 0.14
N GLU A 408 -2.63 -19.15 -0.10
CA GLU A 408 -3.18 -19.84 -1.25
C GLU A 408 -2.71 -19.20 -2.56
N SER A 409 -2.72 -17.86 -2.66
CA SER A 409 -2.21 -17.17 -3.85
C SER A 409 -0.73 -17.45 -4.08
N VAL A 410 0.09 -17.52 -3.03
CA VAL A 410 1.52 -17.87 -3.16
C VAL A 410 1.69 -19.30 -3.66
N ASP A 411 0.94 -20.26 -3.10
CA ASP A 411 1.04 -21.66 -3.51
C ASP A 411 0.60 -21.86 -4.97
N VAL A 412 -0.46 -21.17 -5.41
CA VAL A 412 -0.89 -21.18 -6.82
C VAL A 412 0.16 -20.52 -7.72
N LEU A 413 0.69 -19.35 -7.34
CA LEU A 413 1.72 -18.64 -8.11
C LEU A 413 3.01 -19.47 -8.28
N LEU A 414 3.35 -20.30 -7.30
CA LEU A 414 4.53 -21.16 -7.31
C LEU A 414 4.24 -22.56 -7.87
N GLY A 415 3.03 -22.82 -8.38
CA GLY A 415 2.65 -24.11 -8.96
C GLY A 415 2.52 -25.25 -7.94
N LYS A 416 2.42 -24.94 -6.64
CA LYS A 416 2.23 -25.92 -5.55
C LYS A 416 0.78 -26.33 -5.36
N LYS A 417 -0.16 -25.48 -5.81
CA LYS A 417 -1.59 -25.73 -5.77
C LYS A 417 -2.21 -25.37 -7.12
N GLU A 418 -3.21 -26.14 -7.54
CA GLU A 418 -4.00 -25.79 -8.71
C GLU A 418 -4.81 -24.50 -8.47
N MET A 419 -5.05 -23.75 -9.54
CA MET A 419 -5.81 -22.50 -9.49
C MET A 419 -7.27 -22.79 -9.13
N PRO A 420 -7.83 -22.17 -8.07
CA PRO A 420 -9.22 -22.41 -7.69
C PRO A 420 -10.19 -22.02 -8.81
N GLU A 421 -11.28 -22.77 -8.96
CA GLU A 421 -12.31 -22.44 -9.93
C GLU A 421 -13.13 -21.22 -9.49
N LYS A 422 -13.59 -20.45 -10.47
CA LYS A 422 -14.58 -19.38 -10.27
C LYS A 422 -15.87 -19.73 -10.99
N PRO A 423 -17.04 -19.31 -10.47
CA PRO A 423 -18.30 -19.50 -11.17
C PRO A 423 -18.22 -18.96 -12.59
N GLU A 424 -18.74 -19.71 -13.56
CA GLU A 424 -18.72 -19.32 -14.97
C GLU A 424 -19.36 -17.94 -15.21
N GLY A 425 -20.43 -17.63 -14.45
CA GLY A 425 -21.08 -16.32 -14.47
C GLY A 425 -20.16 -15.18 -14.04
N ALA A 426 -19.27 -15.42 -13.07
CA ALA A 426 -18.27 -14.44 -12.62
C ALA A 426 -17.22 -14.17 -13.69
N LEU A 427 -16.68 -15.23 -14.31
CA LEU A 427 -15.71 -15.12 -15.41
C LEU A 427 -16.30 -14.30 -16.56
N LYS A 428 -17.48 -14.70 -17.06
CA LYS A 428 -18.19 -14.01 -18.15
C LYS A 428 -18.49 -12.55 -17.79
N TYR A 429 -19.00 -12.29 -16.59
CA TYR A 429 -19.32 -10.94 -16.16
C TYR A 429 -18.07 -10.06 -16.11
N MET A 430 -17.03 -10.48 -15.39
CA MET A 430 -15.84 -9.67 -15.18
C MET A 430 -15.02 -9.46 -16.47
N GLU A 431 -14.98 -10.45 -17.37
CA GLU A 431 -14.40 -10.28 -18.71
C GLU A 431 -15.18 -9.25 -19.54
N ASN A 432 -16.52 -9.28 -19.48
CA ASN A 432 -17.34 -8.30 -20.18
C ASN A 432 -17.17 -6.88 -19.60
N ILE A 433 -17.07 -6.75 -18.26
CA ILE A 433 -16.75 -5.47 -17.61
C ILE A 433 -15.37 -4.96 -18.06
N TYR A 434 -14.37 -5.85 -18.11
CA TYR A 434 -13.02 -5.50 -18.59
C TYR A 434 -13.06 -4.98 -20.03
N ARG A 435 -13.70 -5.71 -20.95
CA ARG A 435 -13.86 -5.29 -22.36
C ARG A 435 -14.66 -4.00 -22.51
N LEU A 436 -15.68 -3.79 -21.68
CA LEU A 436 -16.45 -2.54 -21.68
C LEU A 436 -15.57 -1.35 -21.26
N ARG A 437 -14.78 -1.51 -20.19
CA ARG A 437 -13.82 -0.49 -19.75
C ARG A 437 -12.77 -0.22 -20.82
N GLN A 438 -12.26 -1.24 -21.52
CA GLN A 438 -11.36 -1.04 -22.67
C GLN A 438 -11.97 -0.12 -23.74
N LYS A 439 -13.23 -0.38 -24.14
CA LYS A 439 -13.94 0.48 -25.10
C LYS A 439 -14.14 1.92 -24.61
N ILE A 440 -14.42 2.11 -23.32
CA ILE A 440 -14.57 3.46 -22.72
C ILE A 440 -13.24 4.24 -22.80
N TRP A 441 -12.12 3.53 -22.63
CA TRP A 441 -10.77 4.09 -22.58
C TRP A 441 -10.00 3.96 -23.90
N ASN A 442 -10.72 3.74 -25.02
CA ASN A 442 -10.25 3.67 -26.41
C ASN A 442 -9.13 2.63 -26.65
N GLU A 443 -9.37 1.38 -26.25
CA GLU A 443 -8.69 0.21 -26.80
C GLU A 443 -9.57 -0.58 -27.78
#